data_AF-A0A843KRK5-F1
#
_entry.id   AF-A0A843KRK5-F1
#
_cell.length_a   1.000
_cell.length_b   1.000
_cell.length_c   1.000
_cell.angle_alpha   90.00
_cell.angle_beta   90.00
_cell.angle_gamma   90.00
#
_symmetry.space_group_name_H-M   'P 1'
#
loop_
_entity.id
_entity.type
_entity.pdbx_description
1 polymer ?
#
loop_
_entity_poly.entity_id
_entity_poly.type
_entity_poly.pdbx_seq_one_letter_code
_entity_poly.pdbx_strand_id
1 'polypeptide(L)'
;MEIEEVAKALSSETRLKILKLLAEGEASAVHVYKVYNERFSDRRERATIYRELEVLYKSNFLVKTYKEESKEIVYRLAARSINIDLVAQTASAGP
;
A
#
# COMPACT_ATOMS: atom_id res chain seq x y z
N MET A 1 8.08 13.92 1.02
CA MET A 1 7.92 13.31 -0.32
C MET A 1 7.45 14.39 -1.26
N GLU A 2 7.79 14.31 -2.54
CA GLU A 2 7.24 15.23 -3.53
C GLU A 2 5.77 14.87 -3.81
N ILE A 3 4.92 15.88 -4.00
CA ILE A 3 3.49 15.67 -4.23
C ILE A 3 3.22 14.80 -5.47
N GLU A 4 4.05 14.89 -6.51
CA GLU A 4 3.93 14.09 -7.72
C GLU A 4 4.06 12.58 -7.47
N GLU A 5 4.99 12.19 -6.60
CA GLU A 5 5.20 10.79 -6.24
C GLU A 5 3.97 10.24 -5.49
N VAL A 6 3.42 11.04 -4.58
CA VAL A 6 2.21 10.71 -3.83
C VAL A 6 1.01 10.60 -4.77
N ALA A 7 0.79 11.58 -5.64
CA ALA A 7 -0.32 11.59 -6.59
C ALA A 7 -0.25 10.40 -7.55
N LYS A 8 0.95 10.11 -8.08
CA LYS A 8 1.18 8.97 -8.96
C LYS A 8 0.95 7.65 -8.23
N ALA A 9 1.35 7.52 -6.97
CA ALA A 9 1.06 6.32 -6.17
C ALA A 9 -0.43 6.19 -5.83
N LEU A 10 -1.15 7.27 -5.59
CA LEU A 10 -2.56 7.20 -5.21
C LEU A 10 -3.54 7.15 -6.41
N SER A 11 -3.08 7.38 -7.64
CA SER A 11 -3.95 7.39 -8.83
C SER A 11 -4.47 6.02 -9.30
N SER A 12 -4.01 4.91 -8.71
CA SER A 12 -4.46 3.55 -9.06
C SER A 12 -5.52 3.06 -8.10
N GLU A 13 -6.69 2.71 -8.64
CA GLU A 13 -7.79 2.12 -7.88
C GLU A 13 -7.36 0.83 -7.15
N THR A 14 -6.55 -0.02 -7.79
CA THR A 14 -6.03 -1.25 -7.15
C THR A 14 -5.12 -0.91 -5.97
N ARG A 15 -4.29 0.14 -6.05
CA ARG A 15 -3.46 0.57 -4.92
C ARG A 15 -4.30 1.13 -3.77
N LEU A 16 -5.32 1.93 -4.08
CA LEU A 16 -6.25 2.45 -3.05
C LEU A 16 -6.97 1.30 -2.32
N LYS A 17 -7.43 0.29 -3.06
CA LYS A 17 -8.04 -0.92 -2.48
C LYS A 17 -7.06 -1.71 -1.61
N ILE A 18 -5.81 -1.87 -2.04
CA ILE A 18 -4.76 -2.51 -1.23
C ILE A 18 -4.52 -1.74 0.08
N LEU A 19 -4.42 -0.40 0.03
CA LEU A 19 -4.28 0.43 1.24
C LEU A 19 -5.47 0.23 2.19
N LYS A 20 -6.69 0.12 1.66
CA LYS A 20 -7.89 -0.16 2.46
C LYS A 20 -7.86 -1.52 3.15
N LEU A 21 -7.32 -2.56 2.49
CA LEU A 21 -7.12 -3.87 3.11
C LEU A 21 -6.08 -3.81 4.23
N LEU A 22 -4.95 -3.14 3.99
CA LEU A 22 -3.87 -3.01 4.98
C LEU A 22 -4.17 -2.04 6.12
N ALA A 23 -5.28 -1.31 6.06
CA ALA A 23 -5.78 -0.54 7.19
C ALA A 23 -6.28 -1.45 8.33
N GLU A 24 -6.61 -2.71 8.04
CA GLU A 24 -7.07 -3.70 9.03
C GLU A 24 -5.90 -4.39 9.75
N GLY A 25 -4.68 -4.28 9.23
CA GLY A 25 -3.48 -4.87 9.80
C GLY A 25 -2.40 -5.15 8.76
N GLU A 26 -1.32 -5.80 9.19
CA GLU A 26 -0.26 -6.22 8.30
C GLU A 26 -0.60 -7.55 7.62
N ALA A 27 -0.18 -7.70 6.36
CA ALA A 27 -0.45 -8.90 5.59
C ALA A 27 0.68 -9.21 4.61
N SER A 28 0.89 -10.49 4.32
CA SER A 28 1.80 -10.91 3.25
C SER A 28 1.18 -10.69 1.88
N ALA A 29 2.02 -10.62 0.84
CA ALA A 29 1.55 -10.41 -0.53
C ALA A 29 0.56 -11.49 -0.99
N VAL A 30 0.76 -12.75 -0.55
CA VAL A 30 -0.18 -13.85 -0.81
C VAL A 30 -1.54 -13.57 -0.18
N HIS A 31 -1.55 -13.15 1.08
CA HIS A 31 -2.79 -12.85 1.79
C HIS A 31 -3.53 -11.67 1.16
N VAL A 32 -2.82 -10.57 0.84
CA VAL A 32 -3.41 -9.41 0.14
C VAL A 32 -4.03 -9.84 -1.19
N TYR A 33 -3.34 -10.66 -2.00
CA TYR A 33 -3.89 -11.17 -3.26
C TYR A 33 -5.19 -11.97 -3.06
N LYS A 34 -5.22 -12.85 -2.05
CA LYS A 34 -6.39 -13.67 -1.74
C LYS A 34 -7.56 -12.78 -1.31
N VAL A 35 -7.37 -11.95 -0.29
CA VAL A 35 -8.43 -11.10 0.26
C VAL A 35 -8.91 -10.06 -0.75
N TYR A 36 -8.03 -9.52 -1.59
CA TYR A 36 -8.42 -8.60 -2.66
C TYR A 36 -9.44 -9.26 -3.59
N ASN A 37 -9.15 -10.46 -4.09
CA ASN A 37 -10.01 -11.17 -5.04
C ASN A 37 -11.26 -11.77 -4.40
N GLU A 38 -11.29 -11.90 -3.07
CA GLU A 38 -12.49 -12.29 -2.32
C GLU A 38 -13.42 -11.09 -2.07
N ARG A 39 -12.85 -9.91 -1.80
CA ARG A 39 -13.61 -8.71 -1.37
C ARG A 39 -14.03 -7.79 -2.51
N PHE A 40 -13.27 -7.78 -3.61
CA PHE A 40 -13.53 -6.90 -4.76
C PHE A 40 -13.89 -7.72 -6.00
N SER A 41 -14.85 -7.22 -6.78
CA SER A 41 -15.33 -7.89 -7.99
C SER A 41 -14.34 -7.82 -9.16
N ASP A 42 -13.47 -6.81 -9.20
CA ASP A 42 -12.43 -6.64 -10.21
C ASP A 42 -11.22 -7.53 -9.93
N ARG A 43 -11.30 -8.80 -10.31
CA ARG A 43 -10.21 -9.74 -10.04
C ARG A 43 -8.89 -9.27 -10.65
N ARG A 44 -7.81 -9.43 -9.90
CA ARG A 44 -6.43 -9.14 -10.32
C ARG A 44 -5.57 -10.39 -10.26
N GLU A 45 -4.65 -10.49 -11.21
CA GLU A 45 -3.61 -11.50 -11.18
C GLU A 45 -2.64 -11.27 -10.02
N ARG A 46 -2.02 -12.36 -9.55
CA ARG A 46 -1.04 -12.31 -8.46
C ARG A 46 0.11 -11.35 -8.76
N ALA A 47 0.63 -11.38 -9.99
CA ALA A 47 1.72 -10.51 -10.42
C ALA A 47 1.33 -9.03 -10.32
N THR A 48 0.09 -8.68 -10.66
CA THR A 48 -0.43 -7.31 -10.53
C THR A 48 -0.40 -6.86 -9.07
N ILE A 49 -1.01 -7.64 -8.16
CA ILE A 49 -1.06 -7.27 -6.73
C ILE A 49 0.35 -7.10 -6.15
N TYR A 50 1.28 -8.00 -6.50
CA TYR A 50 2.65 -7.94 -6.01
C TYR A 50 3.38 -6.70 -6.51
N ARG A 51 3.20 -6.36 -7.80
CA ARG A 51 3.76 -5.14 -8.38
C ARG A 51 3.19 -3.89 -7.70
N GLU A 52 1.88 -3.83 -7.48
CA GLU A 52 1.23 -2.68 -6.85
C GLU A 52 1.67 -2.51 -5.38
N LEU A 53 1.88 -3.60 -4.64
CA LEU A 53 2.48 -3.55 -3.29
C LEU A 53 3.90 -2.98 -3.31
N GLU A 54 4.73 -3.40 -4.25
CA GLU A 54 6.09 -2.89 -4.38
C GLU A 54 6.14 -1.43 -4.80
N VAL A 55 5.19 -0.95 -5.62
CA VAL A 55 5.05 0.48 -5.91
C VAL A 55 4.73 1.25 -4.63
N LEU A 56 3.74 0.80 -3.86
CA LEU A 56 3.37 1.47 -2.60
C LEU A 56 4.50 1.47 -1.57
N TYR A 57 5.27 0.38 -1.49
CA TYR A 57 6.47 0.29 -0.64
C TYR A 57 7.55 1.28 -1.09
N LYS A 58 7.90 1.29 -2.38
CA LYS A 58 8.91 2.22 -2.93
C LYS A 58 8.51 3.69 -2.80
N SER A 59 7.21 3.97 -2.81
CA SER A 59 6.65 5.29 -2.54
C SER A 59 6.37 5.53 -1.05
N ASN A 60 6.96 4.78 -0.12
CA ASN A 60 6.87 4.99 1.33
C ASN A 60 5.45 4.98 1.94
N PHE A 61 4.45 4.46 1.24
CA PHE A 61 3.12 4.26 1.81
C PHE A 61 3.06 3.01 2.70
N LEU A 62 3.93 2.05 2.42
CA LEU A 62 4.03 0.80 3.15
C LEU A 62 5.42 0.64 3.72
N VAL A 63 5.51 -0.09 4.82
CA VAL A 63 6.76 -0.68 5.29
C VAL A 63 6.68 -2.20 5.15
N LYS A 64 7.84 -2.82 4.95
CA LYS A 64 8.01 -4.24 4.71
C LYS A 64 8.85 -4.83 5.83
N THR A 65 8.31 -5.80 6.56
CA THR A 65 8.98 -6.44 7.70
C THR A 65 8.98 -7.96 7.52
N TYR A 66 10.02 -8.62 8.05
CA TYR A 66 10.05 -10.08 8.13
C TYR A 66 9.44 -10.51 9.47
N LYS A 67 8.41 -11.35 9.42
CA LYS A 67 7.83 -11.99 10.60
C LYS A 67 8.49 -13.34 10.82
N GLU A 68 9.24 -13.46 11.90
CA GLU A 68 9.90 -14.71 12.30
C GLU A 68 8.89 -15.84 12.56
N GLU A 69 7.75 -15.52 13.20
CA GLU A 69 6.72 -16.50 13.57
C GLU A 69 6.13 -17.24 12.36
N SER A 70 5.77 -16.50 11.31
CA SER A 70 5.21 -17.05 10.07
C SER A 70 6.26 -17.25 8.97
N LYS A 71 7.52 -16.91 9.24
CA LYS A 71 8.65 -16.94 8.29
C LYS A 71 8.36 -16.26 6.96
N GLU A 72 7.61 -15.15 6.99
CA GLU A 72 7.16 -14.47 5.79
C GLU A 72 7.39 -12.96 5.86
N ILE A 73 7.38 -12.36 4.68
CA ILE A 73 7.41 -10.91 4.52
C ILE A 73 5.98 -10.39 4.58
N VAL A 74 5.75 -9.40 5.44
CA VAL A 74 4.48 -8.70 5.56
C VAL A 74 4.62 -7.22 5.22
N TYR A 75 3.51 -6.64 4.76
CA TYR A 75 3.37 -5.22 4.45
C TYR A 75 2.38 -4.61 5.42
N ARG A 76 2.67 -3.39 5.88
CA ARG A 76 1.74 -2.58 6.70
C ARG A 76 1.80 -1.11 6.28
N LEU A 77 0.74 -0.36 6.57
CA LEU A 77 0.74 1.08 6.36
C LEU A 77 1.90 1.75 7.13
N ALA A 78 2.65 2.59 6.43
CA ALA A 78 3.73 3.39 7.04
C ALA A 78 3.17 4.55 7.87
N ALA A 79 2.04 5.12 7.43
CA ALA A 79 1.30 6.16 8.12
C ALA A 79 -0.22 5.95 7.89
N ARG A 80 -1.04 6.43 8.83
CA ARG A 80 -2.51 6.39 8.70
C ARG A 80 -3.07 7.53 7.87
N SER A 81 -2.36 8.64 7.84
CA SER A 81 -2.75 9.88 7.18
C SER A 81 -1.53 10.47 6.46
N ILE A 82 -1.79 11.26 5.43
CA ILE A 82 -0.76 12.03 4.71
C ILE A 82 -1.28 13.45 4.59
N ASN A 83 -0.46 14.40 5.01
CA ASN A 83 -0.70 15.82 4.82
C ASN A 83 -0.01 16.26 3.53
N ILE A 84 -0.78 16.89 2.64
CA ILE A 84 -0.28 17.45 1.39
C ILE A 84 -0.30 18.98 1.53
N ASP A 85 0.87 19.60 1.42
CA ASP A 85 1.02 21.04 1.33
C ASP A 85 1.05 21.44 -0.14
N LEU A 86 0.00 22.12 -0.59
CA LEU A 86 -0.14 22.57 -1.98
C LEU A 86 0.71 23.82 -2.29
N VAL A 87 1.12 24.59 -1.28
CA VAL A 87 1.97 25.77 -1.47
C VAL A 87 3.43 25.35 -1.53
N ALA A 88 3.85 24.50 -0.59
CA ALA A 88 5.20 23.97 -0.56
C ALA A 88 5.43 22.81 -1.55
N GLN A 89 4.36 22.27 -2.15
CA GLN A 89 4.38 21.10 -3.05
C GLN A 89 4.97 19.83 -2.39
N THR A 90 4.80 19.69 -1.07
CA THR A 90 5.34 18.57 -0.29
C THR A 90 4.25 17.71 0.32
N ALA A 91 4.60 16.46 0.62
CA ALA A 91 3.76 15.54 1.38
C ALA A 91 4.53 14.93 2.56
N SER A 92 3.84 14.80 3.70
CA SER A 92 4.37 14.25 4.95
C SER A 92 3.37 13.30 5.60
N ALA A 93 3.86 12.36 6.40
CA ALA A 93 2.99 11.54 7.24
C ALA A 93 2.23 12.45 8.21
N GLY A 94 0.91 12.25 8.30
CA GLY A 94 0.10 12.94 9.29
C GLY A 94 0.15 12.25 10.65
N PRO A 95 -0.44 12.90 11.68
CA PRO A 95 -0.51 12.36 13.04
C PRO A 95 -1.32 11.06 13.14
#